data_AF-A0A2N2UEA5-F1
#
_entry.id   AF-A0A2N2UEA5-F1
#
_cell.length_a   1.000
_cell.length_b   1.000
_cell.length_c   1.000
_cell.angle_alpha   90.00
_cell.angle_beta   90.00
_cell.angle_gamma   90.00
#
_symmetry.space_group_name_H-M   'P 1'
#
loop_
_entity.id
_entity.type
_entity.pdbx_description
1 polymer ?
#
loop_
_entity_poly.entity_id
_entity_poly.type
_entity_poly.pdbx_seq_one_letter_code
_entity_poly.pdbx_strand_id
1 'polypeptide(L)'
;MGEAWFLPGFSLAHIAMNDTTDLLAALNHIPADIHCAQDYERLARKHIDPRALAYIDGGSGTETTLRSNLDAFSGFSLRPRLLRDLSAGHTRLRLLGRTLLHPVMLAPVAFHRLAHPEGELASASGAAAMDACMVCSTLSSVRLEDVAERAGAEKWFQLYFQPR
;
A
#
# COMPACT_ATOMS: atom_id res chain seq x y z
N MET A 1 5.46 -10.69 -28.68
CA MET A 1 5.50 -9.24 -28.42
C MET A 1 5.05 -9.03 -26.99
N GLY A 2 6.00 -8.91 -26.06
CA GLY A 2 5.75 -8.92 -24.63
C GLY A 2 7.08 -8.83 -23.88
N GLU A 3 7.88 -7.83 -24.21
CA GLU A 3 9.02 -7.47 -23.38
C GLU A 3 8.46 -6.67 -22.22
N ALA A 4 8.44 -7.30 -21.04
CA ALA A 4 8.33 -6.59 -19.79
C ALA A 4 9.45 -5.55 -19.75
N TRP A 5 9.11 -4.30 -19.46
CA TRP A 5 10.01 -3.15 -19.39
C TRP A 5 10.98 -3.22 -18.20
N PHE A 6 11.61 -4.37 -17.98
CA PHE A 6 12.80 -4.48 -17.16
C PHE A 6 13.98 -3.98 -17.98
N LEU A 7 14.58 -2.87 -17.56
CA LEU A 7 15.89 -2.48 -18.06
C LEU A 7 16.84 -3.68 -17.94
N PRO A 8 17.60 -4.05 -18.99
CA PRO A 8 18.55 -5.15 -18.91
C PRO A 8 19.56 -4.85 -17.80
N GLY A 9 19.54 -5.65 -16.73
CA GLY A 9 20.40 -5.50 -15.54
C GLY A 9 19.68 -5.33 -14.20
N PHE A 10 18.34 -5.17 -14.17
CA PHE A 10 17.61 -5.07 -12.90
C PHE A 10 17.31 -6.46 -12.31
N SER A 11 18.24 -6.99 -11.51
CA SER A 11 18.03 -8.20 -10.72
C SER A 11 17.64 -7.82 -9.29
N LEU A 12 16.42 -8.19 -8.86
CA LEU A 12 16.00 -8.08 -7.46
C LEU A 12 16.90 -8.88 -6.50
N ALA A 13 17.65 -9.88 -7.01
CA ALA A 13 18.60 -10.67 -6.22
C ALA A 13 19.89 -9.90 -5.84
N HIS A 14 20.12 -8.71 -6.42
CA HIS A 14 21.31 -7.89 -6.16
C HIS A 14 21.05 -6.66 -5.27
N ILE A 15 19.85 -6.50 -4.70
CA ILE A 15 19.67 -5.64 -3.52
C ILE A 15 20.24 -6.40 -2.32
N ALA A 16 21.57 -6.56 -2.30
CA ALA A 16 22.28 -7.06 -1.14
C ALA A 16 22.15 -6.03 -0.02
N MET A 17 21.61 -6.47 1.12
CA MET A 17 21.31 -5.73 2.35
C MET A 17 22.58 -5.33 3.12
N ASN A 18 23.57 -4.70 2.48
CA ASN A 18 24.81 -4.31 3.16
C ASN A 18 25.13 -2.84 2.86
N ASP A 19 24.57 -1.97 3.71
CA ASP A 19 25.13 -0.71 4.23
C ASP A 19 24.09 -0.08 5.20
N THR A 20 23.63 -0.86 6.19
CA THR A 20 22.40 -0.62 6.97
C THR A 20 22.65 -0.01 8.36
N THR A 21 23.78 0.67 8.57
CA THR A 21 24.25 0.98 9.92
C THR A 21 23.41 2.03 10.67
N ASP A 22 22.52 2.76 9.98
CA ASP A 22 21.72 3.86 10.57
C ASP A 22 20.18 3.71 10.43
N LEU A 23 19.65 2.55 9.99
CA LEU A 23 18.20 2.36 9.95
C LEU A 23 17.62 2.10 11.34
N LEU A 24 16.51 2.77 11.64
CA LEU A 24 15.74 2.56 12.86
C LEU A 24 14.86 1.32 12.74
N ALA A 25 14.71 0.60 13.85
CA ALA A 25 13.82 -0.56 13.94
C ALA A 25 12.36 -0.20 13.64
N ALA A 26 11.55 -1.22 13.30
CA ALA A 26 10.13 -1.03 13.04
C ALA A 26 9.41 -0.40 14.25
N LEU A 27 8.46 0.49 13.95
CA LEU A 27 7.64 1.16 14.95
C LEU A 27 6.61 0.17 15.52
N ASN A 28 6.38 0.24 16.84
CA ASN A 28 5.39 -0.58 17.56
C ASN A 28 4.15 0.22 18.00
N HIS A 29 4.11 1.52 17.71
CA HIS A 29 2.98 2.40 17.95
C HIS A 29 3.02 3.52 16.91
N ILE A 30 1.86 4.15 16.68
CA ILE A 30 1.75 5.32 15.79
C ILE A 30 2.38 6.53 16.51
N PRO A 31 3.42 7.18 15.94
CA PRO A 31 4.02 8.35 16.55
C PRO A 31 3.04 9.52 16.65
N ALA A 32 3.19 10.35 17.68
CA ALA A 32 2.25 11.45 17.98
C ALA A 32 2.23 12.56 16.91
N ASP A 33 3.29 12.68 16.10
CA ASP A 33 3.44 13.65 15.01
C ASP A 33 2.89 13.15 13.67
N ILE A 34 2.21 12.00 13.66
CA ILE A 34 1.51 11.47 12.47
C ILE A 34 0.04 11.88 12.51
N HIS A 35 -0.39 12.63 11.51
CA HIS A 35 -1.74 13.14 11.37
C HIS A 35 -2.43 12.63 10.10
N CYS A 36 -1.67 12.32 9.05
CA CYS A 36 -2.17 11.74 7.81
C CYS A 36 -1.22 10.66 7.26
N ALA A 37 -1.67 9.96 6.20
CA ALA A 37 -0.89 8.90 5.58
C ALA A 37 0.44 9.41 5.00
N GLN A 38 0.44 10.64 4.46
CA GLN A 38 1.62 11.26 3.84
C GLN A 38 2.74 11.53 4.86
N ASP A 39 2.42 11.72 6.14
CA ASP A 39 3.44 11.96 7.17
C ASP A 39 4.39 10.76 7.32
N TYR A 40 3.97 9.55 6.93
CA TYR A 40 4.81 8.36 6.95
C TYR A 40 5.95 8.41 5.92
N GLU A 41 5.86 9.19 4.85
CA GLU A 41 6.94 9.32 3.85
C GLU A 41 8.23 9.87 4.48
N ARG A 42 8.10 10.80 5.43
CA ARG A 42 9.22 11.35 6.19
C ARG A 42 9.85 10.30 7.11
N LEU A 43 9.03 9.47 7.75
CA LEU A 43 9.51 8.42 8.65
C LEU A 43 10.15 7.27 7.88
N ALA A 44 9.55 6.84 6.76
CA ALA A 44 10.02 5.74 5.93
C ALA A 44 11.52 5.85 5.59
N ARG A 45 12.01 7.07 5.31
CA ARG A 45 13.44 7.37 5.04
C ARG A 45 14.40 6.96 6.16
N LYS A 46 13.92 6.83 7.39
CA LYS A 46 14.73 6.43 8.56
C LYS A 46 14.61 4.94 8.87
N HIS A 47 13.63 4.24 8.31
CA HIS A 47 13.28 2.86 8.67
C HIS A 47 13.45 1.87 7.51
N ILE A 48 13.41 2.34 6.27
CA ILE A 48 13.47 1.52 5.07
C ILE A 48 14.81 1.75 4.37
N ASP A 49 15.41 0.66 3.87
CA ASP A 49 16.63 0.73 3.06
C ASP A 49 16.43 1.71 1.89
N PRO A 50 17.39 2.62 1.61
CA PRO A 50 17.22 3.64 0.58
C PRO A 50 16.91 3.09 -0.81
N ARG A 51 17.41 1.90 -1.17
CA ARG A 51 17.13 1.28 -2.48
C ARG A 51 15.72 0.70 -2.51
N ALA A 52 15.30 0.04 -1.42
CA ALA A 52 13.93 -0.42 -1.26
C ALA A 52 12.93 0.76 -1.27
N LEU A 53 13.26 1.86 -0.60
CA LEU A 53 12.44 3.06 -0.60
C LEU A 53 12.35 3.69 -1.98
N ALA A 54 13.46 3.80 -2.72
CA ALA A 54 13.44 4.32 -4.09
C ALA A 54 12.57 3.47 -5.04
N TYR A 55 12.50 2.15 -4.81
CA TYR A 55 11.59 1.27 -5.56
C TYR A 55 10.12 1.51 -5.21
N ILE A 56 9.80 1.79 -3.95
CA ILE A 56 8.42 1.99 -3.47
C ILE A 56 7.90 3.39 -3.82
N ASP A 57 8.71 4.43 -3.62
CA ASP A 57 8.36 5.84 -3.79
C ASP A 57 8.48 6.31 -5.26
N GLY A 58 9.29 5.61 -6.05
CA GLY A 58 9.64 6.00 -7.41
C GLY A 58 8.51 5.83 -8.44
N GLY A 59 8.38 6.81 -9.33
CA GLY A 59 7.52 6.77 -10.50
C GLY A 59 8.24 6.40 -11.80
N SER A 60 7.51 6.44 -12.91
CA SER A 60 8.10 6.23 -14.24
C SER A 60 8.75 7.51 -14.80
N GLY A 61 9.93 7.36 -15.39
CA GLY A 61 10.63 8.44 -16.09
C GLY A 61 10.91 9.64 -15.18
N THR A 62 10.48 10.83 -15.61
CA THR A 62 10.61 12.08 -14.84
C THR A 62 9.50 12.28 -13.80
N GLU A 63 8.72 11.22 -13.50
CA GLU A 63 7.67 11.21 -12.47
C GLU A 63 6.59 12.28 -12.67
N THR A 64 6.39 12.71 -13.92
CA THR A 64 5.40 13.73 -14.28
C THR A 64 4.00 13.23 -13.93
N THR A 65 3.67 12.00 -14.32
CA THR A 65 2.36 11.39 -14.02
C THR A 65 2.15 11.16 -12.52
N LEU A 66 3.20 10.78 -11.78
CA LEU A 66 3.12 10.61 -10.34
C LEU A 66 2.66 11.91 -9.65
N ARG A 67 3.30 13.04 -10.01
CA ARG A 67 2.91 14.37 -9.52
C ARG A 67 1.51 14.78 -10.00
N SER A 68 1.21 14.57 -11.29
CA SER A 68 -0.12 14.88 -11.85
C SER A 68 -1.26 14.15 -11.15
N ASN A 69 -1.05 12.93 -10.65
CA ASN A 69 -2.08 12.19 -9.90
C ASN A 69 -2.49 12.92 -8.61
N LEU A 70 -1.52 13.50 -7.89
CA LEU A 70 -1.78 14.29 -6.68
C LEU A 70 -2.40 15.64 -7.03
N ASP A 71 -1.82 16.34 -8.02
CA ASP A 71 -2.28 17.66 -8.45
C ASP A 71 -3.72 17.64 -8.95
N ALA A 72 -4.17 16.54 -9.56
CA ALA A 72 -5.54 16.38 -10.04
C ALA A 72 -6.59 16.58 -8.94
N PHE A 73 -6.29 16.22 -7.69
CA PHE A 73 -7.22 16.41 -6.57
C PHE A 73 -7.38 17.88 -6.16
N SER A 74 -6.40 18.74 -6.43
CA SER A 74 -6.47 20.17 -6.13
C SER A 74 -7.53 20.92 -6.96
N GLY A 75 -7.93 20.34 -8.10
CA GLY A 75 -9.02 20.85 -8.93
C GLY A 75 -10.42 20.62 -8.36
N PHE A 76 -10.55 19.86 -7.26
CA PHE A 76 -11.82 19.58 -6.61
C PHE A 76 -11.94 20.31 -5.28
N SER A 77 -13.14 20.79 -4.98
CA SER A 77 -13.47 21.39 -3.68
C SER A 77 -14.76 20.79 -3.15
N LEU A 78 -14.78 20.46 -1.87
CA LEU A 78 -15.99 20.03 -1.19
C LEU A 78 -16.85 21.25 -0.89
N ARG A 79 -18.11 21.26 -1.32
CA ARG A 79 -19.08 22.31 -0.98
C ARG A 79 -19.75 22.00 0.35
N PRO A 80 -19.49 22.76 1.44
CA PRO A 80 -20.15 22.52 2.71
C PRO A 80 -21.66 22.70 2.59
N ARG A 81 -22.43 21.81 3.22
CA ARG A 81 -23.89 21.92 3.32
C ARG A 81 -24.27 22.07 4.78
N LEU A 82 -24.63 23.29 5.17
CA LEU A 82 -24.93 23.64 6.56
C LEU A 82 -26.31 23.12 6.98
N LEU A 83 -26.46 22.88 8.28
CA LEU A 83 -27.73 22.50 8.95
C LEU A 83 -28.40 21.25 8.34
N ARG A 84 -27.61 20.30 7.84
CA ARG A 84 -28.12 18.99 7.41
C ARG A 84 -28.13 18.03 8.60
N ASP A 85 -29.24 17.30 8.74
CA ASP A 85 -29.28 16.16 9.64
C ASP A 85 -28.40 15.04 9.07
N LEU A 86 -27.36 14.67 9.82
CA LEU A 86 -26.39 13.63 9.50
C LEU A 86 -26.45 12.47 10.51
N SER A 87 -27.49 12.40 11.33
CA SER A 87 -27.65 11.36 12.38
C SER A 87 -27.59 9.93 11.85
N ALA A 88 -27.97 9.71 10.59
CA ALA A 88 -27.92 8.42 9.90
C ALA A 88 -26.74 8.27 8.91
N GLY A 89 -25.78 9.22 8.91
CA GLY A 89 -24.65 9.20 7.98
C GLY A 89 -23.69 8.03 8.22
N HIS A 90 -23.33 7.32 7.15
CA HIS A 90 -22.34 6.24 7.21
C HIS A 90 -21.52 6.15 5.91
N THR A 91 -20.40 5.44 5.97
CA THR A 91 -19.52 5.16 4.83
C THR A 91 -19.72 3.77 4.23
N ARG A 92 -20.60 2.96 4.81
CA ARG A 92 -20.91 1.59 4.34
C ARG A 92 -21.44 1.59 2.91
N LEU A 93 -21.01 0.60 2.13
CA LEU A 93 -21.44 0.37 0.76
C LEU A 93 -21.58 -1.12 0.45
N ARG A 94 -22.31 -1.44 -0.63
CA ARG A 94 -22.35 -2.79 -1.21
C ARG A 94 -21.54 -2.81 -2.50
N LEU A 95 -20.57 -3.70 -2.60
CA LEU A 95 -19.70 -3.87 -3.77
C LEU A 95 -19.58 -5.35 -4.10
N LEU A 96 -19.92 -5.74 -5.34
CA LEU A 96 -19.83 -7.13 -5.82
C LEU A 96 -20.54 -8.15 -4.91
N GLY A 97 -21.70 -7.78 -4.36
CA GLY A 97 -22.48 -8.64 -3.45
C GLY A 97 -21.98 -8.67 -2.00
N ARG A 98 -20.85 -8.01 -1.69
CA ARG A 98 -20.27 -7.88 -0.36
C ARG A 98 -20.64 -6.55 0.29
N THR A 99 -20.61 -6.49 1.62
CA THR A 99 -20.84 -5.27 2.38
C THR A 99 -19.52 -4.79 2.95
N LEU A 100 -19.06 -3.60 2.54
CA LEU A 100 -17.87 -2.95 3.07
C LEU A 100 -18.30 -1.88 4.08
N LEU A 101 -17.62 -1.81 5.23
CA LEU A 101 -17.93 -0.80 6.25
C LEU A 101 -17.54 0.62 5.82
N HIS A 102 -16.57 0.75 4.92
CA HIS A 102 -16.12 2.01 4.33
C HIS A 102 -15.57 1.79 2.90
N PRO A 103 -15.43 2.84 2.07
CA PRO A 103 -15.04 2.71 0.66
C PRO A 103 -13.51 2.71 0.45
N VAL A 104 -12.74 2.22 1.42
CA VAL A 104 -11.26 2.21 1.34
C VAL A 104 -10.79 0.77 1.38
N MET A 105 -9.86 0.41 0.50
CA MET A 105 -9.30 -0.92 0.37
C MET A 105 -7.78 -0.80 0.24
N LEU A 106 -7.03 -1.81 0.67
CA LEU A 106 -5.60 -1.87 0.40
C LEU A 106 -5.39 -2.30 -1.05
N ALA A 107 -4.73 -1.44 -1.83
CA ALA A 107 -4.37 -1.74 -3.21
C ALA A 107 -3.36 -2.91 -3.28
N PRO A 108 -3.34 -3.67 -4.38
CA PRO A 108 -2.38 -4.75 -4.56
C PRO A 108 -0.98 -4.17 -4.79
N VAL A 109 -0.15 -4.25 -3.76
CA VAL A 109 1.28 -3.92 -3.81
C VAL A 109 2.07 -5.21 -3.62
N ALA A 110 3.19 -5.31 -4.34
CA ALA A 110 4.08 -6.47 -4.29
C ALA A 110 5.21 -6.22 -3.29
N PHE A 111 5.88 -7.29 -2.87
CA PHE A 111 7.14 -7.22 -2.12
C PHE A 111 7.10 -6.40 -0.82
N HIS A 112 6.08 -6.53 0.02
CA HIS A 112 5.96 -5.75 1.26
C HIS A 112 7.13 -5.96 2.24
N ARG A 113 7.88 -7.07 2.11
CA ARG A 113 9.12 -7.30 2.89
C ARG A 113 10.23 -6.29 2.61
N LEU A 114 10.14 -5.53 1.53
CA LEU A 114 11.00 -4.39 1.28
C LEU A 114 10.77 -3.26 2.30
N ALA A 115 9.57 -3.12 2.84
CA ALA A 115 9.19 -2.08 3.79
C ALA A 115 9.18 -2.56 5.25
N HIS A 116 8.84 -3.83 5.50
CA HIS A 116 8.72 -4.35 6.87
C HIS A 116 8.99 -5.87 6.91
N PRO A 117 9.71 -6.41 7.92
CA PRO A 117 10.05 -7.84 7.97
C PRO A 117 8.85 -8.81 7.90
N GLU A 118 7.72 -8.44 8.51
CA GLU A 118 6.48 -9.23 8.43
C GLU A 118 5.76 -9.14 7.09
N GLY A 119 6.12 -8.18 6.22
CA GLY A 119 5.57 -8.00 4.89
C GLY A 119 4.04 -7.94 4.86
N GLU A 120 3.45 -8.72 3.94
CA GLU A 120 2.01 -8.74 3.69
C GLU A 120 1.20 -9.24 4.89
N LEU A 121 1.81 -9.96 5.84
CA LEU A 121 1.13 -10.41 7.06
C LEU A 121 0.77 -9.24 7.99
N ALA A 122 1.66 -8.25 8.08
CA ALA A 122 1.39 -7.01 8.83
C ALA A 122 0.30 -6.18 8.13
N SER A 123 0.37 -6.06 6.80
CA SER A 123 -0.66 -5.36 6.01
C SER A 123 -2.03 -6.04 6.11
N ALA A 124 -2.08 -7.37 6.08
CA ALA A 124 -3.30 -8.15 6.26
C ALA A 124 -3.91 -7.93 7.65
N SER A 125 -3.08 -7.93 8.69
CA SER A 125 -3.51 -7.66 10.06
C SER A 125 -4.05 -6.23 10.22
N GLY A 126 -3.38 -5.25 9.61
CA GLY A 126 -3.85 -3.85 9.56
C GLY A 126 -5.18 -3.70 8.82
N ALA A 127 -5.34 -4.38 7.68
CA ALA A 127 -6.61 -4.41 6.95
C ALA A 127 -7.74 -5.02 7.79
N ALA A 128 -7.47 -6.15 8.44
CA ALA A 128 -8.43 -6.82 9.32
C ALA A 128 -8.84 -5.93 10.50
N ALA A 129 -7.88 -5.27 11.15
CA ALA A 129 -8.15 -4.37 12.28
C ALA A 129 -8.99 -3.14 11.90
N MET A 130 -8.96 -2.74 10.63
CA MET A 130 -9.70 -1.59 10.10
C MET A 130 -10.98 -1.98 9.34
N ASP A 131 -11.33 -3.27 9.28
CA ASP A 131 -12.42 -3.78 8.42
C ASP A 131 -12.27 -3.41 6.93
N ALA A 132 -11.02 -3.22 6.48
CA ALA A 132 -10.70 -2.88 5.10
C ALA A 132 -10.50 -4.15 4.26
N CYS A 133 -10.90 -4.11 2.99
CA CYS A 133 -10.61 -5.19 2.05
C CYS A 133 -9.11 -5.18 1.70
N MET A 134 -8.44 -6.32 1.88
CA MET A 134 -7.07 -6.53 1.41
C MET A 134 -7.11 -7.08 -0.02
N VAL A 135 -6.48 -6.40 -0.98
CA VAL A 135 -6.25 -6.95 -2.32
C VAL A 135 -4.80 -7.46 -2.39
N CYS A 136 -4.61 -8.77 -2.35
CA CYS A 136 -3.27 -9.37 -2.34
C CYS A 136 -2.71 -9.49 -3.77
N SER A 137 -1.45 -9.10 -3.97
CA SER A 137 -0.75 -9.23 -5.26
C SER A 137 -0.30 -10.67 -5.53
N THR A 138 -0.22 -11.06 -6.80
CA THR A 138 0.47 -12.29 -7.24
C THR A 138 1.93 -12.34 -6.79
N LEU A 139 2.58 -11.18 -6.65
CA LEU A 139 3.99 -11.05 -6.25
C LEU A 139 4.13 -10.77 -4.75
N SER A 140 3.35 -11.48 -3.93
CA SER A 140 3.47 -11.45 -2.46
C SER A 140 4.81 -12.03 -2.00
N SER A 141 5.42 -11.40 -0.99
CA SER A 141 6.67 -11.87 -0.36
C SER A 141 6.48 -13.08 0.55
N VAL A 142 5.24 -13.36 0.93
CA VAL A 142 4.80 -14.48 1.77
C VAL A 142 3.74 -15.28 1.05
N ARG A 143 3.43 -16.48 1.56
CA ARG A 143 2.43 -17.35 0.94
C ARG A 143 1.05 -16.71 1.00
N LEU A 144 0.27 -16.87 -0.07
CA LEU A 144 -1.08 -16.31 -0.16
C LEU A 144 -2.00 -16.87 0.94
N GLU A 145 -1.80 -18.14 1.33
CA GLU A 145 -2.57 -18.76 2.40
C GLU A 145 -2.34 -18.05 3.74
N ASP A 146 -1.08 -17.76 4.08
CA ASP A 146 -0.72 -17.07 5.33
C ASP A 146 -1.30 -15.64 5.36
N VAL A 147 -1.34 -14.95 4.21
CA VAL A 147 -2.02 -13.64 4.08
C VAL A 147 -3.52 -13.81 4.32
N ALA A 148 -4.14 -14.82 3.72
CA ALA A 148 -5.58 -15.04 3.78
C ALA A 148 -6.07 -15.38 5.20
N GLU A 149 -5.23 -16.03 6.01
CA GLU A 149 -5.48 -16.33 7.43
C GLU A 149 -5.47 -15.08 8.31
N ARG A 150 -4.58 -14.11 8.02
CA ARG A 150 -4.49 -12.85 8.80
C ARG A 150 -5.41 -11.75 8.29
N ALA A 151 -5.81 -11.81 7.01
CA ALA A 151 -6.70 -10.83 6.42
C ALA A 151 -8.14 -10.98 6.95
N GLY A 152 -8.89 -9.88 6.92
CA GLY A 152 -10.30 -9.86 7.31
C GLY A 152 -11.20 -10.72 6.43
N ALA A 153 -12.51 -10.61 6.68
CA ALA A 153 -13.53 -11.34 5.92
C ALA A 153 -13.46 -11.03 4.42
N GLU A 154 -13.22 -9.75 4.08
CA GLU A 154 -13.13 -9.28 2.71
C GLU A 154 -11.66 -9.26 2.25
N LYS A 155 -11.33 -10.18 1.34
CA LYS A 155 -9.98 -10.32 0.76
C LYS A 155 -10.09 -10.71 -0.70
N TRP A 156 -9.38 -9.98 -1.55
CA TRP A 156 -9.35 -10.17 -2.99
C TRP A 156 -7.94 -10.51 -3.44
N PHE A 157 -7.83 -11.04 -4.65
CA PHE A 157 -6.56 -11.43 -5.24
C PHE A 157 -6.38 -10.77 -6.61
N GLN A 158 -5.25 -10.08 -6.77
CA GLN A 158 -4.82 -9.51 -8.04
C GLN A 158 -3.93 -10.53 -8.75
N LEU A 159 -4.45 -11.07 -9.86
CA LEU A 159 -3.74 -12.04 -10.69
C LEU A 159 -2.87 -11.35 -11.75
N TYR A 160 -1.57 -11.67 -11.78
CA TYR A 160 -0.72 -11.51 -12.95
C TYR A 160 -0.71 -12.82 -13.74
N PHE A 161 -1.14 -12.77 -15.00
CA PHE A 161 -1.04 -13.93 -15.89
C PHE A 161 0.44 -14.21 -16.18
N GLN A 162 0.89 -15.39 -15.79
CA GLN A 162 2.21 -15.88 -16.17
C GLN A 162 2.10 -16.62 -17.51
N PRO A 163 2.99 -16.34 -18.49
CA PRO A 163 3.05 -17.13 -19.70
C PRO A 163 3.35 -18.60 -19.35
N ARG A 164 2.72 -19.52 -20.09
CA ARG A 164 2.98 -20.96 -19.97
C ARG A 164 4.30 -21.35 -20.62
#